data_AF-A0A9W7NJA6-F1
#
_entry.id   AF-A0A9W7NJA6-F1
#
_cell.length_a   1.000
_cell.length_b   1.000
_cell.length_c   1.000
_cell.angle_alpha   90.00
_cell.angle_beta   90.00
_cell.angle_gamma   90.00
#
_symmetry.space_group_name_H-M   'P 1'
#
loop_
_entity.id
_entity.type
_entity.pdbx_description
1 polymer ?
#
loop_
_entity_poly.entity_id
_entity_poly.type
_entity_poly.pdbx_seq_one_letter_code
_entity_poly.pdbx_strand_id
1 'polypeptide(L)'
;MLDDVVTSFDREHRSFVADLLMQEFPDTQVLLLTHDHDWYVELKRRLPGNRWMTKALLPWSDPATGIRWDGKPHGLGASRVLVEVDVMAAANRARAVMDVEMAVIAERLAIPVPFIRGARNDLRGALDLVQRFRSRAQGRFKKRNAQGNYEGWSDPADLAKAAEDWLVTYGNAGSHGRILTNLEVGRLIDACDALLGAFECMSCNTAVWHAMDAGRTHLRCDCGQVRWNL
;
A
#
# COMPACT_ATOMS: atom_id res chain seq x y z
N MET A 1 0.12 -7.87 25.17
CA MET A 1 -0.26 -6.48 24.84
C MET A 1 1.03 -5.70 24.65
N LEU A 2 1.18 -5.04 23.51
CA LEU A 2 2.35 -4.28 23.11
C LEU A 2 1.91 -2.82 22.93
N ASP A 3 2.45 -1.92 23.75
CA ASP A 3 2.13 -0.50 23.69
C ASP A 3 3.38 0.27 23.29
N ASP A 4 3.33 0.86 22.10
CA ASP A 4 4.35 1.76 21.56
C ASP A 4 5.79 1.21 21.60
N VAL A 5 5.91 -0.09 21.31
CA VAL A 5 7.14 -0.89 21.43
C VAL A 5 8.26 -0.50 20.46
N VAL A 6 8.02 0.49 19.59
CA VAL A 6 8.91 0.84 18.47
C VAL A 6 9.51 2.24 18.58
N THR A 7 9.28 2.91 19.70
CA THR A 7 9.77 4.27 20.00
C THR A 7 11.30 4.41 19.94
N SER A 8 12.06 3.34 20.16
CA SER A 8 13.53 3.35 20.15
C SER A 8 14.18 2.65 18.95
N PHE A 9 13.41 2.11 17.99
CA PHE A 9 13.96 1.43 16.82
C PHE A 9 14.06 2.40 15.63
N ASP A 10 15.17 2.34 14.90
CA ASP A 10 15.27 2.94 13.57
C ASP A 10 14.33 2.23 12.58
N ARG A 11 14.07 2.88 11.43
CA ARG A 11 13.08 2.43 10.44
C ARG A 11 13.34 0.99 9.96
N GLU A 12 14.60 0.60 9.77
CA GLU A 12 14.96 -0.75 9.29
C GLU A 12 14.61 -1.83 10.33
N HIS A 13 14.82 -1.56 11.62
CA HIS A 13 14.50 -2.55 12.65
C HIS A 13 13.01 -2.71 12.92
N ARG A 14 12.19 -1.67 12.66
CA ARG A 14 10.72 -1.74 12.85
C ARG A 14 10.13 -2.83 11.99
N SER A 15 10.54 -2.87 10.72
CA SER A 15 10.10 -3.83 9.71
C SER A 15 10.13 -5.29 10.15
N PHE A 16 11.13 -5.68 10.95
CA PHE A 16 11.27 -7.05 11.45
C PHE A 16 10.28 -7.43 12.54
N VAL A 17 9.68 -6.46 13.24
CA VAL A 17 8.72 -6.75 14.30
C VAL A 17 7.49 -7.47 13.74
N ALA A 18 7.00 -7.07 12.57
CA ALA A 18 5.87 -7.74 11.93
C ALA A 18 6.20 -9.21 11.60
N ASP A 19 7.41 -9.46 11.09
CA ASP A 19 7.86 -10.81 10.73
C ASP A 19 8.05 -11.68 11.98
N LEU A 20 8.65 -11.12 13.04
CA LEU A 20 8.84 -11.78 14.34
C LEU A 20 7.49 -12.18 14.96
N LEU A 21 6.52 -11.26 14.95
CA LEU A 21 5.17 -11.53 15.47
C LEU A 21 4.50 -12.69 14.74
N MET A 22 4.72 -12.79 13.43
CA MET A 22 4.16 -13.86 12.61
C MET A 22 4.86 -15.22 12.82
N GLN A 23 6.17 -15.20 13.06
CA GLN A 23 7.00 -16.42 13.20
C GLN A 23 6.94 -17.01 14.61
N GLU A 24 7.15 -16.19 15.63
CA GLU A 24 7.30 -16.66 17.01
C GLU A 24 5.96 -16.75 17.74
N PHE A 25 4.95 -16.01 17.28
CA PHE A 25 3.65 -15.90 17.96
C PHE A 25 2.44 -16.23 17.07
N PRO A 26 2.46 -17.33 16.28
CA PRO A 26 1.39 -17.61 15.33
C PRO A 26 0.03 -17.88 16.01
N ASP A 27 0.04 -18.50 17.18
CA ASP A 27 -1.20 -18.90 17.88
C ASP A 27 -1.54 -17.96 19.05
N THR A 28 -0.92 -16.77 19.09
CA THR A 28 -1.12 -15.80 20.18
C THR A 28 -1.99 -14.63 19.73
N GLN A 29 -2.98 -14.27 20.54
CA GLN A 29 -3.70 -13.02 20.34
C GLN A 29 -2.80 -11.84 20.76
N VAL A 30 -2.40 -11.02 19.78
CA VAL A 30 -1.59 -9.83 20.02
C VAL A 30 -2.47 -8.58 19.88
N LEU A 31 -2.43 -7.73 20.90
CA LEU A 31 -2.92 -6.35 20.82
C LEU A 31 -1.69 -5.44 20.73
N LEU A 32 -1.57 -4.71 19.62
CA LEU A 32 -0.49 -3.76 19.35
C LEU A 32 -1.08 -2.35 19.22
N LEU A 33 -0.58 -1.43 20.04
CA LEU A 33 -0.95 -0.01 20.03
C LEU A 33 0.26 0.81 19.58
N THR A 34 0.02 1.80 18.73
CA THR A 34 1.05 2.73 18.24
C THR A 34 0.44 4.10 18.01
N HIS A 35 1.20 5.15 18.30
CA HIS A 35 0.86 6.52 17.90
C HIS A 35 1.58 6.95 16.60
N ASP A 36 2.52 6.15 16.12
CA ASP A 36 3.24 6.37 14.86
C ASP A 36 2.40 5.89 13.66
N HIS A 37 2.03 6.83 12.78
CA HIS A 37 1.19 6.57 11.62
C HIS A 37 1.90 5.80 10.51
N ASP A 38 3.18 6.10 10.26
CA ASP A 38 3.97 5.42 9.25
C ASP A 38 4.11 3.94 9.62
N TRP A 39 4.38 3.68 10.91
CA TRP A 39 4.46 2.33 11.44
C TRP A 39 3.12 1.58 11.37
N TYR A 40 2.01 2.27 11.64
CA TYR A 40 0.67 1.70 11.47
C TYR A 40 0.41 1.26 10.01
N VAL A 41 0.78 2.09 9.03
CA VAL A 41 0.62 1.76 7.60
C VAL A 41 1.52 0.58 7.24
N GLU A 42 2.76 0.56 7.70
CA GLU A 42 3.69 -0.54 7.48
C GLU A 42 3.17 -1.87 8.05
N LEU A 43 2.73 -1.88 9.31
CA LEU A 43 2.10 -3.03 9.96
C LEU A 43 0.89 -3.53 9.18
N LYS A 44 0.01 -2.61 8.78
CA LYS A 44 -1.19 -2.95 7.99
C LYS A 44 -0.85 -3.65 6.68
N ARG A 45 0.27 -3.29 6.05
CA ARG A 45 0.72 -3.92 4.81
C ARG A 45 1.43 -5.24 5.07
N ARG A 46 2.32 -5.31 6.07
CA ARG A 46 3.12 -6.51 6.36
C ARG A 46 2.28 -7.63 6.96
N LEU A 47 1.38 -7.32 7.88
CA LEU A 47 0.55 -8.30 8.57
C LEU A 47 -0.64 -8.74 7.70
N PRO A 48 -0.95 -10.04 7.64
CA PRO A 48 -1.98 -10.54 6.74
C PRO A 48 -3.38 -10.22 7.27
N GLY A 49 -4.22 -9.63 6.43
CA GLY A 49 -5.54 -9.11 6.81
C GLY A 49 -6.56 -10.19 7.21
N ASN A 50 -6.28 -11.47 6.93
CA ASN A 50 -7.09 -12.59 7.42
C ASN A 50 -6.82 -12.95 8.88
N ARG A 51 -5.70 -12.50 9.46
CA ARG A 51 -5.32 -12.77 10.86
C ARG A 51 -5.25 -11.50 11.70
N TRP A 52 -5.02 -10.37 11.07
CA TRP A 52 -4.84 -9.08 11.75
C TRP A 52 -5.94 -8.10 11.38
N MET A 53 -6.49 -7.46 12.41
CA MET A 53 -7.43 -6.36 12.27
C MET A 53 -6.72 -5.06 12.60
N THR A 54 -6.84 -4.07 11.72
CA THR A 54 -6.34 -2.71 11.96
C THR A 54 -7.50 -1.78 12.26
N LYS A 55 -7.33 -0.94 13.28
CA LYS A 55 -8.30 0.05 13.75
C LYS A 55 -7.55 1.31 14.17
N ALA A 56 -8.18 2.46 13.99
CA ALA A 56 -7.73 3.72 14.57
C ALA A 56 -8.65 4.14 15.70
N LEU A 57 -8.11 4.86 16.68
CA LEU A 57 -8.87 5.44 17.79
C LEU A 57 -9.20 6.90 17.49
N LEU A 58 -10.39 7.34 17.89
CA LEU A 58 -10.71 8.76 17.93
C LEU A 58 -9.96 9.45 19.08
N PRO A 59 -9.67 10.76 18.96
CA PRO A 59 -9.19 11.54 20.08
C PRO A 59 -10.12 11.37 21.29
N TRP A 60 -9.50 11.19 22.46
CA TRP A 60 -10.24 11.11 23.71
C TRP A 60 -11.01 12.41 23.94
N SER A 61 -12.30 12.30 24.30
CA SER A 61 -13.16 13.46 24.58
C SER A 61 -13.42 13.64 26.07
N ASP A 62 -14.02 12.63 26.69
CA ASP A 62 -14.49 12.70 28.07
C ASP A 62 -14.73 11.28 28.64
N PRO A 63 -14.79 11.13 29.98
CA PRO A 63 -14.97 9.83 30.61
C PRO A 63 -16.31 9.15 30.31
N ALA A 64 -17.39 9.91 30.07
CA ALA A 64 -18.73 9.36 29.84
C ALA A 64 -18.83 8.71 28.45
N THR A 65 -18.15 9.30 27.45
CA THR A 65 -18.08 8.79 26.09
C THR A 65 -17.05 7.67 25.93
N GLY A 66 -15.97 7.70 26.71
CA GLY A 66 -14.92 6.68 26.71
C GLY A 66 -14.08 6.64 25.42
N ILE A 67 -13.31 5.56 25.26
CA ILE A 67 -12.49 5.31 24.07
C ILE A 67 -13.41 4.88 22.92
N ARG A 68 -13.25 5.51 21.75
CA ARG A 68 -14.05 5.21 20.56
C ARG A 68 -13.16 4.85 19.38
N TRP A 69 -13.65 3.94 18.55
CA TRP A 69 -13.04 3.66 17.27
C TRP A 69 -13.31 4.78 16.28
N ASP A 70 -12.30 5.13 15.49
CA ASP A 70 -12.52 5.92 14.29
C ASP A 70 -13.22 5.04 13.25
N GLY A 71 -14.49 5.35 13.00
CA GLY A 71 -15.29 4.73 11.95
C GLY A 71 -15.10 5.40 10.60
N LYS A 72 -14.33 6.49 10.53
CA LYS A 72 -14.08 7.18 9.27
C LYS A 72 -13.22 6.30 8.36
N PRO A 73 -13.46 6.34 7.05
CA PRO A 73 -12.60 5.64 6.13
C PRO A 73 -11.19 6.27 6.15
N HIS A 74 -10.17 5.42 6.01
CA HIS A 74 -8.75 5.82 5.94
C HIS A 74 -8.20 5.61 4.53
N GLY A 75 -6.95 6.02 4.28
CA GLY A 75 -6.30 5.88 2.97
C GLY A 75 -7.13 6.52 1.86
N LEU A 76 -7.30 5.80 0.74
CA LEU A 76 -8.10 6.25 -0.41
C LEU A 76 -9.59 6.41 -0.08
N GLY A 77 -10.12 5.68 0.89
CA GLY A 77 -11.49 5.88 1.37
C GLY A 77 -11.70 7.24 2.03
N ALA A 78 -10.68 7.77 2.72
CA ALA A 78 -10.73 9.13 3.27
C ALA A 78 -10.77 10.18 2.14
N SER A 79 -10.01 9.95 1.06
CA SER A 79 -10.06 10.79 -0.14
C SER A 79 -11.43 10.72 -0.81
N ARG A 80 -12.07 9.55 -0.83
CA ARG A 80 -13.41 9.34 -1.42
C ARG A 80 -14.48 10.21 -0.76
N VAL A 81 -14.45 10.33 0.57
CA VAL A 81 -15.43 11.15 1.31
C VAL A 81 -15.29 12.64 0.97
N LEU A 82 -14.09 13.09 0.62
CA LEU A 82 -13.84 14.49 0.25
C LEU A 82 -14.32 14.84 -1.15
N VAL A 83 -14.62 13.86 -2.02
CA VAL A 83 -15.00 14.13 -3.43
C VAL A 83 -16.19 15.07 -3.53
N GLU A 84 -17.18 14.93 -2.65
CA GLU A 84 -18.40 15.76 -2.65
C GLU A 84 -18.23 17.09 -1.87
N VAL A 85 -17.14 17.26 -1.13
CA VAL A 85 -16.89 18.41 -0.25
C VAL A 85 -15.86 19.36 -0.86
N ASP A 86 -14.72 18.81 -1.24
CA ASP A 86 -13.59 19.52 -1.82
C ASP A 86 -12.80 18.54 -2.72
N VAL A 87 -13.09 18.63 -4.02
CA VAL A 87 -12.45 17.84 -5.09
C VAL A 87 -10.92 17.99 -5.11
N MET A 88 -10.39 19.18 -4.77
CA MET A 88 -8.96 19.44 -4.79
C MET A 88 -8.29 18.80 -3.58
N ALA A 89 -8.89 18.94 -2.40
CA ALA A 89 -8.43 18.24 -1.20
C ALA A 89 -8.49 16.72 -1.36
N ALA A 90 -9.55 16.20 -2.00
CA ALA A 90 -9.69 14.78 -2.32
C ALA A 90 -8.55 14.27 -3.22
N ALA A 91 -8.26 14.96 -4.32
CA ALA A 91 -7.18 14.59 -5.24
C ALA A 91 -5.79 14.66 -4.59
N ASN A 92 -5.50 15.75 -3.86
CA ASN A 92 -4.24 15.92 -3.14
C ASN A 92 -4.05 14.83 -2.07
N ARG A 93 -5.12 14.48 -1.35
CA ARG A 93 -5.07 13.40 -0.37
C ARG A 93 -4.85 12.04 -1.03
N ALA A 94 -5.50 11.76 -2.16
CA ALA A 94 -5.27 10.53 -2.91
C ALA A 94 -3.81 10.38 -3.34
N ARG A 95 -3.19 11.46 -3.82
CA ARG A 95 -1.76 11.51 -4.14
C ARG A 95 -0.89 11.22 -2.91
N ALA A 96 -1.14 11.90 -1.79
CA ALA A 96 -0.37 11.70 -0.56
C ALA A 96 -0.47 10.26 -0.04
N VAL A 97 -1.65 9.64 -0.14
CA VAL A 97 -1.84 8.22 0.19
C VAL A 97 -0.99 7.34 -0.73
N MET A 98 -1.02 7.59 -2.04
CA MET A 98 -0.18 6.83 -2.98
C MET A 98 1.31 7.00 -2.71
N ASP A 99 1.78 8.20 -2.32
CA ASP A 99 3.20 8.45 -2.01
C ASP A 99 3.68 7.54 -0.85
N VAL A 100 2.86 7.35 0.18
CA VAL A 100 3.16 6.44 1.31
C VAL A 100 3.04 4.97 0.89
N GLU A 101 1.89 4.60 0.29
CA GLU A 101 1.56 3.22 0.01
C GLU A 101 2.51 2.59 -1.02
N MET A 102 2.84 3.33 -2.09
CA MET A 102 3.78 2.86 -3.09
C MET A 102 5.21 2.77 -2.57
N ALA A 103 5.62 3.59 -1.60
CA ALA A 103 6.94 3.48 -0.98
C ALA A 103 7.07 2.16 -0.22
N VAL A 104 6.09 1.82 0.62
CA VAL A 104 6.04 0.55 1.37
C VAL A 104 5.99 -0.65 0.42
N ILE A 105 5.16 -0.57 -0.62
CA ILE A 105 5.06 -1.63 -1.64
C ILE A 105 6.38 -1.78 -2.40
N ALA A 106 7.01 -0.68 -2.82
CA ALA A 106 8.25 -0.71 -3.57
C ALA A 106 9.40 -1.33 -2.76
N GLU A 107 9.48 -1.00 -1.47
CA GLU A 107 10.43 -1.63 -0.55
C GLU A 107 10.17 -3.14 -0.45
N ARG A 108 8.93 -3.54 -0.15
CA ARG A 108 8.55 -4.95 0.00
C ARG A 108 8.79 -5.80 -1.25
N LEU A 109 8.57 -5.22 -2.42
CA LEU A 109 8.80 -5.89 -3.70
C LEU A 109 10.25 -5.74 -4.20
N ALA A 110 11.11 -5.04 -3.45
CA ALA A 110 12.47 -4.71 -3.84
C ALA A 110 12.55 -4.08 -5.23
N ILE A 111 11.65 -3.12 -5.54
CA ILE A 111 11.61 -2.44 -6.84
C ILE A 111 12.90 -1.63 -7.02
N PRO A 112 13.75 -1.94 -8.00
CA PRO A 112 14.97 -1.21 -8.21
C PRO A 112 14.71 0.22 -8.71
N VAL A 113 15.25 1.17 -7.97
CA VAL A 113 15.27 2.58 -8.34
C VAL A 113 16.71 2.99 -8.68
N PRO A 114 16.95 3.75 -9.77
CA PRO A 114 18.29 4.18 -10.12
C PRO A 114 18.83 5.13 -9.06
N PHE A 115 20.06 4.99 -8.61
CA PHE A 115 20.64 5.90 -7.60
C PHE A 115 20.63 7.36 -8.09
N ILE A 116 20.13 8.27 -7.25
CA ILE A 116 20.15 9.72 -7.47
C ILE A 116 20.87 10.37 -6.28
N ARG A 117 21.70 11.39 -6.52
CA ARG A 117 22.39 12.10 -5.43
C ARG A 117 21.49 13.16 -4.78
N GLY A 118 21.58 13.26 -3.45
CA GLY A 118 20.95 14.31 -2.65
C GLY A 118 19.46 14.11 -2.39
N ALA A 119 18.79 15.15 -1.85
CA ALA A 119 17.40 15.10 -1.38
C ALA A 119 16.38 14.61 -2.42
N ARG A 120 16.67 14.73 -3.72
CA ARG A 120 15.79 14.21 -4.78
C ARG A 120 15.59 12.69 -4.73
N ASN A 121 16.53 11.96 -4.12
CA ASN A 121 16.36 10.52 -3.94
C ASN A 121 15.33 10.18 -2.86
N ASP A 122 15.30 10.98 -1.79
CA ASP A 122 14.41 10.78 -0.64
C ASP A 122 13.01 11.37 -0.90
N LEU A 123 12.90 12.30 -1.85
CA LEU A 123 11.66 12.95 -2.27
C LEU A 123 10.98 12.24 -3.47
N ARG A 124 11.28 10.97 -3.72
CA ARG A 124 10.56 10.20 -4.75
C ARG A 124 9.10 10.02 -4.34
N GLY A 125 8.20 10.46 -5.20
CA GLY A 125 6.77 10.21 -5.05
C GLY A 125 6.32 8.91 -5.71
N ALA A 126 5.06 8.58 -5.49
CA ALA A 126 4.36 7.43 -6.04
C ALA A 126 4.53 7.30 -7.54
N LEU A 127 4.51 8.41 -8.28
CA LEU A 127 4.57 8.38 -9.74
C LEU A 127 5.85 7.70 -10.26
N ASP A 128 7.04 7.99 -9.70
CA ASP A 128 8.28 7.30 -10.10
C ASP A 128 8.16 5.80 -9.76
N LEU A 129 7.66 5.45 -8.57
CA LEU A 129 7.52 4.06 -8.14
C LEU A 129 6.53 3.26 -9.00
N VAL A 130 5.39 3.85 -9.38
CA VAL A 130 4.40 3.25 -10.28
C VAL A 130 5.00 3.03 -11.67
N GLN A 131 5.74 4.01 -12.21
CA GLN A 131 6.42 3.89 -13.50
C GLN A 131 7.48 2.77 -13.49
N ARG A 132 8.28 2.70 -12.42
CA ARG A 132 9.29 1.64 -12.23
C ARG A 132 8.62 0.28 -12.17
N PHE A 133 7.55 0.15 -11.38
CA PHE A 133 6.75 -1.07 -11.30
C PHE A 133 6.23 -1.49 -12.68
N ARG A 134 5.53 -0.58 -13.39
CA ARG A 134 4.92 -0.87 -14.70
C ARG A 134 5.94 -1.35 -15.72
N SER A 135 7.12 -0.72 -15.78
CA SER A 135 8.18 -1.11 -16.72
C SER A 135 8.66 -2.54 -16.53
N ARG A 136 8.58 -3.05 -15.29
CA ARG A 136 8.93 -4.43 -14.92
C ARG A 136 7.77 -5.39 -15.08
N ALA A 137 6.54 -4.92 -14.88
CA ALA A 137 5.33 -5.72 -14.91
C ALA A 137 5.05 -6.34 -16.28
N GLN A 138 5.35 -5.61 -17.35
CA GLN A 138 5.04 -6.02 -18.72
C GLN A 138 5.69 -7.37 -19.08
N GLY A 139 4.85 -8.38 -19.32
CA GLY A 139 5.26 -9.72 -19.79
C GLY A 139 5.88 -10.63 -18.74
N ARG A 140 5.98 -10.20 -17.47
CA ARG A 140 6.68 -10.91 -16.40
C ARG A 140 5.77 -11.51 -15.33
N PHE A 141 4.54 -11.03 -15.28
CA PHE A 141 3.58 -11.40 -14.25
C PHE A 141 2.79 -12.64 -14.65
N LYS A 142 2.63 -13.54 -13.68
CA LYS A 142 1.85 -14.75 -13.84
C LYS A 142 0.86 -14.91 -12.69
N LYS A 143 -0.26 -15.52 -13.01
CA LYS A 143 -1.27 -15.92 -12.03
C LYS A 143 -1.57 -17.39 -12.22
N ARG A 144 -1.86 -18.09 -11.12
CA ARG A 144 -2.25 -19.48 -11.18
C ARG A 144 -3.72 -19.59 -11.57
N ASN A 145 -4.03 -20.39 -12.59
CA ASN A 145 -5.39 -20.66 -13.03
C ASN A 145 -6.02 -21.84 -12.26
N ALA A 146 -7.29 -22.13 -12.52
CA ALA A 146 -8.04 -23.19 -11.84
C ALA A 146 -7.41 -24.59 -12.03
N GLN A 147 -6.70 -24.81 -13.13
CA GLN A 147 -5.98 -26.05 -13.44
C GLN A 147 -4.60 -26.12 -12.77
N GLY A 148 -4.21 -25.08 -12.03
CA GLY A 148 -2.95 -25.03 -11.28
C GLY A 148 -1.75 -24.56 -12.10
N ASN A 149 -1.95 -24.16 -13.37
CA ASN A 149 -0.90 -23.68 -14.27
C ASN A 149 -0.73 -22.16 -14.13
N TYR A 150 0.49 -21.67 -14.38
CA TYR A 150 0.78 -20.24 -14.39
C TYR A 150 0.62 -19.67 -15.80
N GLU A 151 -0.29 -18.72 -15.95
CA GLU A 151 -0.54 -17.99 -17.20
C GLU A 151 -0.14 -16.52 -17.08
N GLY A 152 0.08 -15.85 -18.21
CA GLY A 152 0.42 -14.43 -18.24
C GLY A 152 -0.68 -13.57 -17.63
N TRP A 153 -0.30 -12.60 -16.81
CA TRP A 153 -1.22 -11.73 -16.09
C TRP A 153 -0.86 -10.26 -16.33
N SER A 154 -1.47 -9.63 -17.35
CA SER A 154 -1.18 -8.22 -17.70
C SER A 154 -1.84 -7.20 -16.76
N ASP A 155 -2.90 -7.62 -16.06
CA ASP A 155 -3.76 -6.75 -15.25
C ASP A 155 -2.99 -5.82 -14.31
N PRO A 156 -1.97 -6.26 -13.53
CA PRO A 156 -1.25 -5.30 -12.67
C PRO A 156 -0.44 -4.26 -13.46
N ALA A 157 0.05 -4.60 -14.65
CA ALA A 157 0.71 -3.64 -15.54
C ALA A 157 -0.30 -2.63 -16.13
N ASP A 158 -1.49 -3.10 -16.48
CA ASP A 158 -2.58 -2.30 -17.02
C ASP A 158 -3.15 -1.36 -15.95
N LEU A 159 -3.34 -1.85 -14.72
CA LEU A 159 -3.72 -1.07 -13.55
C LEU A 159 -2.65 -0.03 -13.19
N ALA A 160 -1.37 -0.40 -13.25
CA ALA A 160 -0.28 0.56 -13.02
C ALA A 160 -0.28 1.68 -14.07
N LYS A 161 -0.54 1.34 -15.33
CA LYS A 161 -0.68 2.33 -16.40
C LYS A 161 -1.87 3.26 -16.15
N ALA A 162 -3.02 2.70 -15.80
CA ALA A 162 -4.20 3.51 -15.49
C ALA A 162 -3.92 4.48 -14.32
N ALA A 163 -3.36 3.98 -13.21
CA ALA A 163 -2.99 4.82 -12.09
C ALA A 163 -1.96 5.90 -12.46
N GLU A 164 -0.94 5.58 -13.27
CA GLU A 164 0.03 6.54 -13.81
C GLU A 164 -0.66 7.66 -14.58
N ASP A 165 -1.50 7.31 -15.56
CA ASP A 165 -2.20 8.28 -16.42
C ASP A 165 -3.05 9.25 -15.58
N TRP A 166 -3.75 8.73 -14.55
CA TRP A 166 -4.54 9.53 -13.64
C TRP A 166 -3.68 10.38 -12.68
N LEU A 167 -2.61 9.83 -12.11
CA LEU A 167 -1.73 10.57 -11.20
C LEU A 167 -1.00 11.72 -11.89
N VAL A 168 -0.50 11.51 -13.12
CA VAL A 168 0.14 12.55 -13.94
C VAL A 168 -0.84 13.69 -14.21
N THR A 169 -2.06 13.34 -14.61
CA THR A 169 -3.04 14.32 -15.11
C THR A 169 -3.75 15.06 -13.97
N TYR A 170 -4.06 14.36 -12.87
CA TYR A 170 -4.96 14.85 -11.83
C TYR A 170 -4.29 14.96 -10.45
N GLY A 171 -3.27 14.17 -10.17
CA GLY A 171 -2.56 14.20 -8.89
C GLY A 171 -1.84 15.54 -8.60
N ASN A 172 -1.54 16.32 -9.65
CA ASN A 172 -0.90 17.64 -9.55
C ASN A 172 -1.82 18.79 -10.01
N ALA A 173 -3.12 18.56 -10.21
CA ALA A 173 -4.03 19.52 -10.84
C ALA A 173 -4.05 20.90 -10.14
N GLY A 174 -3.86 20.91 -8.82
CA GLY A 174 -3.83 22.15 -8.03
C GLY A 174 -2.63 23.05 -8.32
N SER A 175 -1.52 22.50 -8.83
CA SER A 175 -0.33 23.29 -9.20
C SER A 175 -0.44 23.93 -10.58
N HIS A 176 -1.44 23.55 -11.37
CA HIS A 176 -1.62 24.03 -12.76
C HIS A 176 -2.95 24.76 -12.97
N GLY A 177 -3.67 25.12 -11.89
CA GLY A 177 -4.90 25.91 -11.96
C GLY A 177 -6.09 25.16 -12.60
N ARG A 178 -6.02 23.83 -12.69
CA ARG A 178 -7.11 23.01 -13.25
C ARG A 178 -8.19 22.80 -12.19
N ILE A 179 -9.43 23.09 -12.56
CA ILE A 179 -10.61 22.73 -11.77
C ILE A 179 -10.95 21.27 -12.08
N LEU A 180 -11.09 20.47 -11.03
CA LEU A 180 -11.46 19.06 -11.13
C LEU A 180 -12.95 18.86 -10.89
N THR A 181 -13.52 17.84 -11.54
CA THR A 181 -14.88 17.37 -11.30
C THR A 181 -14.90 16.18 -10.34
N ASN A 182 -16.04 15.96 -9.66
CA ASN A 182 -16.23 14.80 -8.78
C ASN A 182 -15.96 13.48 -9.53
N LEU A 183 -16.38 13.39 -10.79
CA LEU A 183 -16.16 12.21 -11.62
C LEU A 183 -14.67 11.96 -11.92
N GLU A 184 -13.91 13.00 -12.24
CA GLU A 184 -12.47 12.88 -12.49
C GLU A 184 -11.72 12.44 -11.24
N VAL A 185 -11.99 13.07 -10.10
CA VAL A 185 -11.36 12.69 -8.83
C VAL A 185 -11.79 11.29 -8.40
N GLY A 186 -13.07 10.95 -8.61
CA GLY A 186 -13.58 9.62 -8.34
C GLY A 186 -12.81 8.55 -9.12
N ARG A 187 -12.60 8.77 -10.42
CA ARG A 187 -11.82 7.86 -11.28
C ARG A 187 -10.35 7.79 -10.92
N LEU A 188 -9.73 8.91 -10.51
CA LEU A 188 -8.36 8.91 -9.97
C LEU A 188 -8.27 7.97 -8.76
N ILE A 189 -9.20 8.09 -7.81
CA ILE A 189 -9.20 7.25 -6.59
C ILE A 189 -9.46 5.78 -6.97
N ASP A 190 -10.39 5.49 -7.89
CA ASP A 190 -10.67 4.12 -8.35
C ASP A 190 -9.44 3.46 -8.99
N ALA A 191 -8.73 4.19 -9.85
CA ALA A 191 -7.52 3.69 -10.51
C ALA A 191 -6.40 3.41 -9.51
N CYS A 192 -6.23 4.30 -8.52
CA CYS A 192 -5.26 4.11 -7.45
C CYS A 192 -5.62 2.90 -6.56
N ASP A 193 -6.89 2.76 -6.18
CA ASP A 193 -7.36 1.68 -5.31
C ASP A 193 -7.23 0.32 -5.99
N ALA A 194 -7.58 0.23 -7.28
CA ALA A 194 -7.42 -0.98 -8.06
C ALA A 194 -5.94 -1.40 -8.18
N LEU A 195 -5.01 -0.44 -8.40
CA LEU A 195 -3.58 -0.74 -8.39
C LEU A 195 -3.12 -1.24 -7.02
N LEU A 196 -3.49 -0.57 -5.93
CA LEU A 196 -3.10 -1.01 -4.58
C LEU A 196 -3.63 -2.41 -4.27
N GLY A 197 -4.85 -2.73 -4.71
CA GLY A 197 -5.44 -4.07 -4.57
C GLY A 197 -4.72 -5.16 -5.38
N ALA A 198 -4.04 -4.82 -6.48
CA ALA A 198 -3.28 -5.79 -7.27
C ALA A 198 -2.08 -6.40 -6.52
N PHE A 199 -1.64 -5.74 -5.45
CA PHE A 199 -0.57 -6.21 -4.57
C PHE A 199 -1.05 -7.10 -3.43
N GLU A 200 -2.35 -7.40 -3.37
CA GLU A 200 -2.94 -8.30 -2.38
C GLU A 200 -3.55 -9.53 -3.06
N CYS A 201 -3.24 -10.72 -2.54
CA CYS A 201 -3.81 -11.94 -3.10
C CYS A 201 -5.23 -12.13 -2.60
N MET A 202 -6.22 -12.07 -3.49
CA MET A 202 -7.64 -12.30 -3.14
C MET A 202 -7.94 -13.69 -2.53
N SER A 203 -7.06 -14.68 -2.70
CA SER A 203 -7.27 -16.03 -2.17
C SER A 203 -6.81 -16.20 -0.72
N CYS A 204 -5.74 -15.51 -0.31
CA CYS A 204 -5.18 -15.64 1.04
C CYS A 204 -5.13 -14.32 1.82
N ASN A 205 -5.50 -13.21 1.19
CA ASN A 205 -5.45 -11.84 1.71
C ASN A 205 -4.07 -11.45 2.26
N THR A 206 -3.01 -12.04 1.70
CA THR A 206 -1.64 -11.67 1.99
C THR A 206 -1.11 -10.79 0.87
N ALA A 207 -0.37 -9.76 1.22
CA ALA A 207 0.32 -8.92 0.24
C ALA A 207 1.44 -9.71 -0.47
N VAL A 208 1.68 -9.35 -1.72
CA VAL A 208 2.76 -9.90 -2.55
C VAL A 208 4.10 -9.45 -1.98
N TRP A 209 5.07 -10.35 -1.90
CA TRP A 209 6.38 -10.10 -1.31
C TRP A 209 7.51 -10.68 -2.16
N HIS A 210 8.72 -10.15 -1.97
CA HIS A 210 9.92 -10.58 -2.67
C HIS A 210 10.51 -11.86 -2.08
N ALA A 211 10.44 -12.96 -2.84
CA ALA A 211 10.97 -14.27 -2.47
C ALA A 211 12.27 -14.58 -3.20
N MET A 212 13.18 -15.28 -2.51
CA MET A 212 14.42 -15.79 -3.07
C MET A 212 14.49 -17.31 -2.88
N ASP A 213 14.25 -18.06 -3.95
CA ASP A 213 14.30 -19.53 -3.94
C ASP A 213 15.44 -20.00 -4.84
N ALA A 214 16.41 -20.74 -4.29
CA ALA A 214 17.52 -21.34 -5.04
C ALA A 214 18.24 -20.36 -6.00
N GLY A 215 18.47 -19.12 -5.55
CA GLY A 215 19.13 -18.07 -6.33
C GLY A 215 18.24 -17.37 -7.38
N ARG A 216 16.95 -17.72 -7.48
CA ARG A 216 15.98 -17.04 -8.35
C ARG A 216 15.04 -16.15 -7.53
N THR A 217 15.04 -14.87 -7.85
CA THR A 217 14.13 -13.89 -7.27
C THR A 217 12.80 -13.89 -8.00
N HIS A 218 11.71 -13.97 -7.25
CA HIS A 218 10.36 -13.83 -7.78
C HIS A 218 9.47 -13.20 -6.70
N LEU A 219 8.39 -12.57 -7.12
CA LEU A 219 7.39 -12.05 -6.19
C LEU A 219 6.28 -13.09 -6.06
N ARG A 220 5.77 -13.31 -4.85
CA ARG A 220 4.68 -14.26 -4.60
C ARG A 220 3.80 -13.84 -3.44
N CYS A 221 2.62 -14.44 -3.35
CA CYS A 221 1.84 -14.47 -2.11
C CYS A 221 2.12 -15.77 -1.33
N ASP A 222 1.53 -15.91 -0.14
CA ASP A 222 1.76 -17.06 0.74
C ASP A 222 1.16 -18.35 0.17
N CYS A 223 -0.01 -18.26 -0.47
CA CYS A 223 -0.68 -19.43 -1.07
C CYS A 223 -0.19 -19.78 -2.48
N GLY A 224 0.73 -19.00 -3.06
CA GLY A 224 1.30 -19.23 -4.39
C GLY A 224 0.32 -19.01 -5.56
N GLN A 225 -0.86 -18.44 -5.34
CA GLN A 225 -1.81 -18.09 -6.42
C GLN A 225 -1.29 -16.95 -7.30
N VAL A 226 -0.51 -16.04 -6.70
CA VAL A 226 0.16 -14.95 -7.40
C VAL A 226 1.65 -15.26 -7.46
N ARG A 227 2.24 -15.18 -8.66
CA ARG A 227 3.69 -15.34 -8.85
C ARG A 227 4.22 -14.48 -10.00
N TRP A 228 5.12 -13.56 -9.70
CA TRP A 228 5.72 -12.67 -10.69
C TRP A 228 7.21 -12.97 -10.81
N ASN A 229 7.69 -13.25 -12.02
CA ASN A 229 9.12 -13.47 -12.23
C ASN A 229 9.79 -12.10 -12.42
N LEU A 230 10.81 -11.78 -11.61
CA LEU A 230 11.55 -10.53 -11.76
C LEU A 230 12.66 -10.60 -12.81
#